data_AF-A0A1E3BDQ0-F1
#
_entry.id   AF-A0A1E3BDQ0-F1
#
_cell.length_a   1.000
_cell.length_b   1.000
_cell.length_c   1.000
_cell.angle_alpha   90.00
_cell.angle_beta   90.00
_cell.angle_gamma   90.00
#
_symmetry.space_group_name_H-M   'P 1'
#
loop_
_entity.id
_entity.type
_entity.pdbx_description
1 polymer ?
#
loop_
_entity_poly.entity_id
_entity_poly.type
_entity_poly.pdbx_seq_one_letter_code
_entity_poly.pdbx_strand_id
1 'polypeptide(L)'
;MATPAHCYFCFESLAASFGGYEPTSLPVIEDLREQHEQAKKLATLEDTDDDPNQQIAEDDCEDAEGDAIQGGVSNTKVNRPNAIKLPSINRLQSQLSSNSSSASTPSSQSVSSGSTSITTPSSDVAGQRQQRQTERHHPLFVTWNTVSKNGNKSLRGCIGTFEAQELSAGLRSYALTSAFDDHRFNPIPESLLPSLSCSLTLLCSFEPCTNAMDWILGTHGIRISFIHRGRRYGATYLPDVPVEQGWTKEETLESLMRKAGWGGSTGAPSSVARRLLRAGGSRPSLSSSKPWEQVSDFRTVKYQGLKASASYAEWQEWRNWVLSLDDGREKLLEN
;
A
#
# COMPACT_ATOMS: atom_id res chain seq x y z
N MET A 1 -4.31 4.27 6.04
CA MET A 1 -3.04 3.51 6.05
C MET A 1 -2.99 2.70 4.77
N ALA A 2 -1.89 2.71 4.03
CA ALA A 2 -1.73 1.81 2.90
C ALA A 2 -1.48 0.39 3.44
N THR A 3 -2.16 -0.62 2.92
CA THR A 3 -2.03 -2.01 3.34
C THR A 3 -1.70 -2.90 2.13
N PRO A 4 -1.16 -4.11 2.36
CA PRO A 4 -1.02 -5.13 1.32
C PRO A 4 -2.33 -5.45 0.58
N ALA A 5 -3.50 -5.32 1.24
CA ALA A 5 -4.80 -5.53 0.61
C ALA A 5 -5.04 -4.60 -0.58
N HIS A 6 -4.59 -3.34 -0.52
CA HIS A 6 -4.66 -2.45 -1.68
C HIS A 6 -3.78 -2.95 -2.85
N CYS A 7 -2.63 -3.55 -2.56
CA CYS A 7 -1.78 -4.14 -3.58
C CYS A 7 -2.43 -5.38 -4.20
N TYR A 8 -3.13 -6.19 -3.40
CA TYR A 8 -3.92 -7.31 -3.89
C TYR A 8 -5.08 -6.84 -4.78
N PHE A 9 -5.76 -5.75 -4.41
CA PHE A 9 -6.79 -5.15 -5.27
C PHE A 9 -6.23 -4.64 -6.60
N CYS A 10 -5.01 -4.08 -6.63
CA CYS A 10 -4.32 -3.74 -7.88
C CYS A 10 -4.04 -4.99 -8.73
N PHE A 11 -3.59 -6.09 -8.12
CA PHE A 11 -3.38 -7.36 -8.82
C PHE A 11 -4.69 -7.96 -9.35
N GLU A 12 -5.76 -7.95 -8.55
CA GLU A 12 -7.10 -8.36 -8.98
C GLU A 12 -7.56 -7.54 -10.18
N SER A 13 -7.44 -6.20 -10.11
CA SER A 13 -7.80 -5.31 -11.21
C SER A 13 -7.02 -5.62 -12.48
N LEU A 14 -5.71 -5.88 -12.35
CA LEU A 14 -4.85 -6.22 -13.48
C LEU A 14 -5.21 -7.61 -14.05
N ALA A 15 -5.39 -8.63 -13.21
CA ALA A 15 -5.77 -9.98 -13.63
C ALA A 15 -7.16 -9.98 -14.31
N ALA A 16 -8.13 -9.25 -13.73
CA ALA A 16 -9.46 -9.05 -14.27
C ALA A 16 -9.44 -8.41 -15.66
N SER A 17 -8.52 -7.47 -15.91
CA SER A 17 -8.35 -6.85 -17.23
C SER A 17 -7.91 -7.83 -18.32
N PHE A 18 -7.15 -8.89 -17.98
CA PHE A 18 -6.79 -9.95 -18.92
C PHE A 18 -7.93 -10.96 -19.11
N GLY A 19 -8.67 -11.26 -18.05
CA GLY A 19 -9.79 -12.21 -18.08
C GLY A 19 -11.12 -11.63 -18.58
N GLY A 20 -11.22 -10.31 -18.75
CA GLY A 20 -12.44 -9.64 -19.22
C GLY A 20 -13.59 -9.63 -18.20
N TYR A 21 -13.29 -9.70 -16.90
CA TYR A 21 -14.27 -9.66 -15.82
C TYR A 21 -14.11 -8.41 -14.93
N GLU A 22 -15.10 -8.12 -14.09
CA GLU A 22 -15.02 -7.04 -13.10
C GLU A 22 -14.24 -7.51 -11.86
N PRO A 23 -13.25 -6.74 -11.37
CA PRO A 23 -12.54 -7.11 -10.16
C PRO A 23 -13.45 -7.04 -8.93
N THR A 24 -13.18 -7.91 -7.95
CA THR A 24 -13.84 -7.88 -6.65
C THR A 24 -13.70 -6.52 -5.98
N SER A 25 -14.75 -6.06 -5.30
CA SER A 25 -14.72 -4.76 -4.60
C SER A 25 -13.59 -4.69 -3.55
N LEU A 26 -12.99 -3.50 -3.40
CA LEU A 26 -11.90 -3.29 -2.45
C LEU A 26 -12.25 -3.67 -1.00
N PRO A 27 -13.45 -3.32 -0.45
CA PRO A 27 -13.79 -3.69 0.93
C PRO A 27 -13.79 -5.19 1.17
N VAL A 28 -14.25 -5.99 0.20
CA VAL A 28 -14.25 -7.46 0.30
C VAL A 28 -12.82 -8.00 0.35
N ILE A 29 -11.90 -7.43 -0.43
CA ILE A 29 -10.49 -7.82 -0.40
C ILE A 29 -9.83 -7.43 0.94
N GLU A 30 -10.15 -6.26 1.50
CA GLU A 30 -9.66 -5.86 2.82
C GLU A 30 -10.10 -6.84 3.91
N ASP A 31 -11.39 -7.20 3.93
CA ASP A 31 -11.96 -8.13 4.90
C ASP A 31 -11.36 -9.54 4.77
N LEU A 32 -11.24 -10.06 3.54
CA LEU A 32 -10.64 -11.36 3.27
C LEU A 32 -9.15 -11.41 3.66
N ARG A 33 -8.43 -10.32 3.44
CA ARG A 33 -7.02 -10.22 3.83
C ARG A 33 -6.87 -10.18 5.35
N GLU A 34 -7.75 -9.48 6.06
CA GLU A 34 -7.75 -9.47 7.53
C GLU A 34 -8.00 -10.89 8.08
N GLN A 35 -8.97 -11.63 7.51
CA GLN A 35 -9.23 -13.02 7.87
C GLN A 35 -8.02 -13.93 7.61
N HIS A 36 -7.34 -13.77 6.46
CA HIS A 36 -6.14 -14.54 6.13
C HIS A 36 -5.01 -14.31 7.15
N GLU A 37 -4.80 -13.07 7.59
CA GLU A 37 -3.81 -12.77 8.63
C GLU A 37 -4.15 -13.37 9.99
N GLN A 38 -5.43 -13.35 10.37
CA GLN A 38 -5.90 -13.98 11.60
C GLN A 38 -5.70 -15.50 11.56
N ALA A 39 -6.03 -16.14 10.43
CA ALA A 39 -5.83 -17.57 10.24
C ALA A 39 -4.35 -17.94 10.29
N LYS A 40 -3.47 -17.17 9.64
CA LYS A 40 -2.02 -17.37 9.69
C LYS A 40 -1.48 -17.22 11.12
N LYS A 41 -1.99 -16.23 11.88
CA LYS A 41 -1.60 -16.02 13.27
C LYS A 41 -2.07 -17.17 14.19
N LEU A 42 -3.27 -17.70 13.97
CA LEU A 42 -3.77 -18.85 14.73
C LEU A 42 -2.91 -20.10 14.47
N ALA A 43 -2.61 -20.40 13.20
CA ALA A 43 -1.76 -21.53 12.83
C ALA A 43 -0.36 -21.44 13.47
N THR A 44 0.24 -20.25 13.51
CA THR A 44 1.54 -20.07 14.18
C THR A 44 1.52 -20.25 15.69
N LEU A 45 0.35 -20.12 16.34
CA LEU A 45 0.20 -20.34 17.78
C LEU A 45 -0.04 -21.82 18.10
N GLU A 46 -0.82 -22.50 17.27
CA GLU A 46 -1.05 -23.96 17.40
C GLU A 46 0.26 -24.76 17.24
N ASP A 47 1.17 -24.31 16.38
CA ASP A 47 2.50 -24.92 16.22
C ASP A 47 3.45 -24.67 17.42
N THR A 48 3.15 -23.72 18.31
CA THR A 48 3.99 -23.43 19.50
C THR A 48 3.57 -24.18 20.77
N ASP A 49 2.41 -24.83 20.78
CA ASP A 49 1.89 -25.53 21.97
C ASP A 49 2.26 -27.03 22.02
N ASP A 50 3.02 -27.54 21.04
CA ASP A 50 3.38 -28.96 20.90
C ASP A 50 4.81 -29.35 21.36
N ASP A 51 5.51 -28.50 22.13
CA ASP A 51 6.77 -28.90 22.78
C ASP A 51 6.85 -28.48 24.27
N PRO A 52 6.39 -29.34 25.20
CA PRO A 52 6.72 -29.23 26.61
C PRO A 52 7.88 -30.17 26.96
N ASN A 53 8.99 -30.20 26.20
CA ASN A 53 10.22 -30.77 26.76
C ASN A 53 11.52 -30.27 26.09
N GLN A 54 11.96 -29.08 26.49
CA GLN A 54 13.39 -28.82 26.60
C GLN A 54 13.68 -27.70 27.61
N GLN A 55 13.83 -28.10 28.87
CA GLN A 55 14.57 -27.33 29.86
C GLN A 55 15.66 -28.21 30.47
N ILE A 56 16.84 -27.59 30.58
CA ILE A 56 18.06 -27.96 31.31
C ILE A 56 19.08 -28.80 30.52
N ALA A 57 20.08 -28.12 29.94
CA ALA A 57 21.39 -28.00 30.58
C ALA A 57 22.19 -26.86 29.94
N GLU A 58 22.81 -26.07 30.81
CA GLU A 58 23.65 -24.91 30.52
C GLU A 58 25.11 -25.34 30.23
N ASP A 59 25.86 -24.36 29.73
CA ASP A 59 27.31 -24.14 29.80
C ASP A 59 28.30 -24.68 28.74
N ASP A 60 29.05 -23.68 28.25
CA ASP A 60 30.50 -23.61 28.00
C ASP A 60 31.16 -24.16 26.71
N CYS A 61 31.37 -23.20 25.79
CA CYS A 61 32.64 -22.65 25.28
C CYS A 61 33.73 -23.48 24.55
N GLU A 62 34.30 -22.79 23.54
CA GLU A 62 35.66 -22.87 22.94
C GLU A 62 35.93 -23.74 21.68
N ASP A 63 36.12 -23.02 20.56
CA ASP A 63 37.21 -23.05 19.57
C ASP A 63 37.86 -24.37 19.10
N ALA A 64 37.84 -24.59 17.78
CA ALA A 64 39.04 -24.59 16.91
C ALA A 64 38.79 -25.22 15.52
N GLU A 65 39.48 -24.67 14.52
CA GLU A 65 39.46 -25.03 13.10
C GLU A 65 40.05 -26.42 12.76
N GLY A 66 39.69 -26.98 11.59
CA GLY A 66 40.38 -28.14 11.02
C GLY A 66 39.72 -28.82 9.81
N ASP A 67 40.02 -28.28 8.63
CA ASP A 67 40.23 -28.91 7.30
C ASP A 67 39.64 -30.29 6.88
N ALA A 68 38.82 -30.23 5.81
CA ALA A 68 38.84 -30.98 4.55
C ALA A 68 38.77 -32.54 4.38
N ILE A 69 37.94 -32.91 3.38
CA ILE A 69 38.03 -34.01 2.36
C ILE A 69 37.13 -35.26 2.49
N GLN A 70 36.05 -35.24 1.68
CA GLN A 70 35.59 -36.20 0.64
C GLN A 70 35.14 -37.64 0.95
N GLY A 71 33.89 -37.90 0.52
CA GLY A 71 33.53 -39.11 -0.25
C GLY A 71 32.57 -40.09 0.43
N GLY A 72 31.41 -40.34 -0.18
CA GLY A 72 30.59 -41.50 0.16
C GLY A 72 29.10 -41.39 -0.17
N VAL A 73 28.71 -41.97 -1.30
CA VAL A 73 27.32 -42.14 -1.77
C VAL A 73 26.52 -43.06 -0.85
N SER A 74 25.25 -42.74 -0.55
CA SER A 74 24.18 -43.72 -0.32
C SER A 74 22.77 -43.09 -0.33
N ASN A 75 22.07 -43.35 -1.43
CA ASN A 75 20.65 -43.69 -1.59
C ASN A 75 19.71 -43.53 -0.37
N THR A 76 18.63 -42.74 -0.50
CA THR A 76 17.27 -43.12 -0.01
C THR A 76 16.17 -42.13 -0.43
N LYS A 77 15.19 -42.69 -1.15
CA LYS A 77 13.73 -42.42 -1.15
C LYS A 77 13.20 -40.98 -1.13
N VAL A 78 12.67 -40.62 -2.30
CA VAL A 78 11.52 -39.75 -2.54
C VAL A 78 10.41 -39.96 -1.49
N ASN A 79 10.02 -38.91 -0.78
CA ASN A 79 8.76 -38.85 -0.05
C ASN A 79 7.97 -37.61 -0.50
N ARG A 80 6.81 -37.87 -1.10
CA ARG A 80 5.73 -36.92 -1.39
C ARG A 80 5.20 -36.34 -0.06
N PRO A 81 4.87 -35.05 0.05
CA PRO A 81 4.00 -34.60 1.13
C PRO A 81 2.56 -35.03 0.82
N ASN A 82 1.94 -35.67 1.81
CA ASN A 82 0.56 -36.13 1.80
C ASN A 82 -0.42 -34.94 1.81
N ALA A 83 -1.57 -35.17 1.18
CA ALA A 83 -2.71 -34.26 1.17
C ALA A 83 -3.21 -33.98 2.60
N ILE A 84 -3.30 -32.70 2.96
CA ILE A 84 -3.91 -32.23 4.20
C ILE A 84 -5.43 -32.41 4.08
N LYS A 85 -6.02 -33.17 5.00
CA LYS A 85 -7.46 -33.39 5.12
C LYS A 85 -7.98 -32.47 6.24
N LEU A 86 -8.69 -31.41 5.88
CA LEU A 86 -9.34 -30.51 6.84
C LEU A 86 -10.53 -31.21 7.53
N PRO A 87 -10.75 -30.99 8.84
CA PRO A 87 -11.86 -31.58 9.57
C PRO A 87 -13.20 -30.92 9.21
N SER A 88 -14.24 -31.74 9.07
CA SER A 88 -15.63 -31.34 8.82
C SER A 88 -16.23 -30.63 10.04
N ILE A 89 -16.74 -29.40 9.87
CA ILE A 89 -17.51 -28.70 10.89
C ILE A 89 -18.92 -29.28 10.92
N ASN A 90 -19.24 -30.04 11.96
CA ASN A 90 -20.59 -30.52 12.21
C ASN A 90 -21.47 -29.40 12.80
N ARG A 91 -22.48 -29.03 12.03
CA ARG A 91 -23.60 -28.15 12.36
C ARG A 91 -24.40 -28.71 13.54
N LEU A 92 -24.49 -27.96 14.64
CA LEU A 92 -25.46 -28.21 15.70
C LEU A 92 -26.85 -27.70 15.28
N GLN A 93 -27.72 -28.63 14.90
CA GLN A 93 -29.17 -28.45 14.91
C GLN A 93 -29.69 -28.58 16.34
N SER A 94 -30.45 -27.60 16.83
CA SER A 94 -31.41 -27.80 17.92
C SER A 94 -32.82 -27.66 17.36
N GLN A 95 -33.55 -28.77 17.37
CA GLN A 95 -34.98 -28.81 17.14
C GLN A 95 -35.72 -28.56 18.45
N LEU A 96 -36.73 -27.70 18.44
CA LEU A 96 -37.91 -27.82 19.29
C LEU A 96 -39.15 -27.44 18.50
N SER A 97 -40.16 -28.29 18.65
CA SER A 97 -41.39 -28.38 17.86
C SER A 97 -42.54 -27.54 18.44
N SER A 98 -43.29 -26.90 17.55
CA SER A 98 -44.76 -26.80 17.45
C SER A 98 -45.63 -26.48 18.68
N ASN A 99 -46.37 -25.37 18.60
CA ASN A 99 -47.85 -25.40 18.54
C ASN A 99 -48.46 -24.04 18.15
N SER A 100 -49.63 -24.11 17.49
CA SER A 100 -50.29 -23.05 16.74
C SER A 100 -51.42 -22.34 17.51
N SER A 101 -51.73 -21.10 17.05
CA SER A 101 -53.06 -20.50 16.83
C SER A 101 -53.57 -19.35 17.72
N SER A 102 -54.12 -18.36 16.99
CA SER A 102 -55.28 -17.48 17.26
C SER A 102 -55.18 -16.25 18.18
N ALA A 103 -55.20 -15.09 17.52
CA ALA A 103 -56.01 -13.87 17.70
C ALA A 103 -56.45 -13.42 19.11
N SER A 104 -56.20 -12.13 19.44
CA SER A 104 -57.12 -11.13 20.02
C SER A 104 -56.38 -9.82 20.37
N THR A 105 -56.83 -8.66 19.88
CA THR A 105 -56.74 -7.36 20.58
C THR A 105 -57.89 -7.29 21.62
N PRO A 106 -57.94 -6.40 22.65
CA PRO A 106 -57.42 -5.01 22.69
C PRO A 106 -56.95 -4.46 24.08
N SER A 107 -56.56 -3.17 24.07
CA SER A 107 -56.74 -2.14 25.14
C SER A 107 -55.74 -1.93 26.31
N SER A 108 -55.22 -0.69 26.32
CA SER A 108 -55.11 0.31 27.42
C SER A 108 -54.13 0.16 28.61
N GLN A 109 -53.22 1.16 28.70
CA GLN A 109 -52.78 1.96 29.88
C GLN A 109 -52.28 1.19 31.13
N SER A 110 -51.10 1.40 31.73
CA SER A 110 -50.42 2.64 32.10
C SER A 110 -49.18 2.34 32.98
N VAL A 111 -48.33 3.36 33.17
CA VAL A 111 -47.43 3.69 34.31
C VAL A 111 -46.17 2.85 34.66
N SER A 112 -45.03 3.51 34.40
CA SER A 112 -43.84 3.69 35.26
C SER A 112 -43.00 2.51 35.77
N SER A 113 -41.78 2.50 35.23
CA SER A 113 -40.49 2.53 35.93
C SER A 113 -40.01 1.34 36.75
N GLY A 114 -38.87 0.82 36.30
CA GLY A 114 -37.77 0.41 37.18
C GLY A 114 -37.39 -1.05 37.06
N SER A 115 -36.39 -1.36 36.22
CA SER A 115 -35.30 -2.27 36.58
C SER A 115 -34.37 -2.51 35.37
N THR A 116 -33.09 -2.44 35.68
CA THR A 116 -31.89 -2.61 34.85
C THR A 116 -31.98 -3.72 33.80
N SER A 117 -31.82 -3.35 32.52
CA SER A 117 -31.52 -4.31 31.45
C SER A 117 -30.13 -4.04 30.89
N ILE A 118 -29.28 -5.03 31.04
CA ILE A 118 -28.01 -5.21 30.36
C ILE A 118 -28.27 -5.06 28.86
N THR A 119 -27.80 -3.96 28.27
CA THR A 119 -27.84 -3.75 26.82
C THR A 119 -26.81 -4.67 26.15
N THR A 120 -27.33 -5.74 25.56
CA THR A 120 -26.70 -6.45 24.44
C THR A 120 -26.48 -5.46 23.28
N PRO A 121 -25.25 -5.27 22.76
CA PRO A 121 -25.07 -4.51 21.54
C PRO A 121 -25.45 -5.40 20.35
N SER A 122 -26.70 -5.25 19.88
CA SER A 122 -27.16 -5.83 18.62
C SER A 122 -26.87 -4.88 17.45
N SER A 123 -26.19 -5.43 16.43
CA SER A 123 -26.40 -5.19 14.99
C SER A 123 -26.10 -3.82 14.34
N ASP A 124 -25.89 -2.73 15.08
CA ASP A 124 -25.67 -1.41 14.45
C ASP A 124 -24.21 -1.04 14.11
N VAL A 125 -23.25 -1.92 14.43
CA VAL A 125 -21.82 -1.66 14.17
C VAL A 125 -21.45 -1.89 12.69
N ALA A 126 -22.16 -2.78 11.98
CA ALA A 126 -21.87 -3.10 10.58
C ALA A 126 -22.20 -1.94 9.63
N GLY A 127 -23.35 -1.28 9.82
CA GLY A 127 -23.79 -0.15 8.98
C GLY A 127 -22.90 1.10 9.12
N GLN A 128 -22.35 1.36 10.32
CA GLN A 128 -21.44 2.48 10.54
C GLN A 128 -20.00 2.22 10.07
N ARG A 129 -19.61 0.95 9.86
CA ARG A 129 -18.29 0.57 9.33
C ARG A 129 -18.27 0.74 7.81
N GLN A 130 -19.34 0.31 7.12
CA GLN A 130 -19.53 0.49 5.68
C GLN A 130 -19.61 1.97 5.25
N GLN A 131 -20.25 2.84 6.04
CA GLN A 131 -20.31 4.29 5.76
C GLN A 131 -19.00 5.05 6.05
N ARG A 132 -18.08 4.51 6.86
CA ARG A 132 -16.78 5.16 7.15
C ARG A 132 -15.64 4.74 6.20
N GLN A 133 -15.83 3.67 5.44
CA GLN A 133 -14.84 3.19 4.47
C GLN A 133 -15.08 3.75 3.05
N THR A 134 -16.28 4.24 2.76
CA THR A 134 -16.78 4.54 1.40
C THR A 134 -16.24 5.83 0.74
N GLU A 135 -15.55 6.72 1.45
CA GLU A 135 -15.04 7.98 0.85
C GLU A 135 -13.61 8.34 1.26
N ARG A 136 -12.71 7.36 1.27
CA ARG A 136 -11.29 7.61 1.55
C ARG A 136 -10.60 8.25 0.35
N HIS A 137 -10.61 9.57 0.26
CA HIS A 137 -9.95 10.28 -0.83
C HIS A 137 -8.46 10.49 -0.57
N HIS A 138 -7.59 9.97 -1.44
CA HIS A 138 -6.15 10.09 -1.31
C HIS A 138 -5.50 10.33 -2.67
N PRO A 139 -4.50 11.22 -2.76
CA PRO A 139 -3.56 11.18 -3.86
C PRO A 139 -2.73 9.90 -3.77
N LEU A 140 -2.48 9.24 -4.90
CA LEU A 140 -1.89 7.90 -4.90
C LEU A 140 -0.99 7.68 -6.10
N PHE A 141 -0.03 6.77 -5.93
CA PHE A 141 0.87 6.30 -6.97
C PHE A 141 0.92 4.78 -6.95
N VAL A 142 0.64 4.15 -8.09
CA VAL A 142 0.78 2.71 -8.29
C VAL A 142 2.04 2.44 -9.11
N THR A 143 2.85 1.50 -8.64
CA THR A 143 4.12 1.15 -9.25
C THR A 143 4.20 -0.36 -9.44
N TRP A 144 4.46 -0.78 -10.68
CA TRP A 144 4.78 -2.15 -11.03
C TRP A 144 6.29 -2.31 -11.15
N ASN A 145 6.83 -3.33 -10.49
CA ASN A 145 8.22 -3.75 -10.62
C ASN A 145 8.28 -5.20 -11.08
N THR A 146 9.22 -5.55 -11.94
CA THR A 146 9.59 -6.96 -12.16
C THR A 146 10.63 -7.38 -11.14
N VAL A 147 10.50 -8.58 -10.59
CA VAL A 147 11.43 -9.18 -9.64
C VAL A 147 12.22 -10.27 -10.38
N SER A 148 13.54 -10.10 -10.46
CA SER A 148 14.44 -11.10 -11.01
C SER A 148 14.55 -12.31 -10.08
N LYS A 149 15.00 -13.45 -10.61
CA LYS A 149 15.33 -14.66 -9.82
C LYS A 149 16.32 -14.38 -8.68
N ASN A 150 17.14 -13.35 -8.84
CA ASN A 150 18.14 -12.94 -7.84
C ASN A 150 17.56 -11.95 -6.79
N GLY A 151 16.24 -11.71 -6.79
CA GLY A 151 15.56 -10.78 -5.88
C GLY A 151 15.62 -9.30 -6.28
N ASN A 152 16.37 -8.95 -7.34
CA ASN A 152 16.49 -7.57 -7.80
C ASN A 152 15.19 -7.07 -8.42
N LYS A 153 14.71 -5.90 -7.95
CA LYS A 153 13.53 -5.22 -8.48
C LYS A 153 13.93 -4.27 -9.61
N SER A 154 13.17 -4.27 -10.69
CA SER A 154 13.31 -3.35 -11.81
C SER A 154 11.97 -2.69 -12.12
N LEU A 155 11.97 -1.37 -12.25
CA LEU A 155 10.76 -0.60 -12.52
C LEU A 155 10.15 -0.99 -13.87
N ARG A 156 8.86 -1.28 -13.88
CA ARG A 156 8.09 -1.66 -15.08
C ARG A 156 6.95 -0.69 -15.41
N GLY A 157 6.50 0.08 -14.45
CA GLY A 157 5.51 1.13 -14.67
C GLY A 157 5.25 1.90 -13.38
N CYS A 158 5.02 3.21 -13.46
CA CYS A 158 4.70 4.03 -12.29
C CYS A 158 3.90 5.24 -12.72
N ILE A 159 2.62 5.27 -12.37
CA ILE A 159 1.70 6.38 -12.63
C ILE A 159 0.90 6.68 -11.36
N GLY A 160 0.58 7.94 -11.15
CA GLY A 160 -0.20 8.41 -10.01
C GLY A 160 -0.64 9.84 -10.17
N THR A 161 -1.25 10.37 -9.11
CA THR A 161 -1.77 11.73 -9.07
C THR A 161 -1.58 12.38 -7.71
N PHE A 162 -1.44 13.71 -7.73
CA PHE A 162 -1.45 14.56 -6.53
C PHE A 162 -2.85 15.07 -6.17
N GLU A 163 -3.85 14.79 -7.01
CA GLU A 163 -5.26 15.05 -6.72
C GLU A 163 -5.85 13.90 -5.91
N ALA A 164 -6.69 14.22 -4.93
CA ALA A 164 -7.31 13.20 -4.09
C ALA A 164 -8.34 12.41 -4.91
N GLN A 165 -8.18 11.09 -4.98
CA GLN A 165 -9.08 10.19 -5.69
C GLN A 165 -9.81 9.28 -4.70
N GLU A 166 -11.04 8.89 -5.01
CA GLU A 166 -11.71 7.80 -4.30
C GLU A 166 -10.83 6.54 -4.40
N LEU A 167 -10.60 5.89 -3.27
CA LEU A 167 -9.53 4.91 -3.15
C LEU A 167 -9.71 3.73 -4.11
N SER A 168 -10.93 3.20 -4.24
CA SER A 168 -11.21 2.02 -5.06
C SER A 168 -11.06 2.33 -6.55
N ALA A 169 -11.73 3.39 -7.02
CA ALA A 169 -11.64 3.85 -8.41
C ALA A 169 -10.22 4.29 -8.77
N GLY A 170 -9.56 5.03 -7.88
CA GLY A 170 -8.20 5.49 -8.05
C GLY A 170 -7.21 4.33 -8.15
N LEU A 171 -7.25 3.38 -7.21
CA LEU A 171 -6.36 2.21 -7.26
C LEU A 171 -6.56 1.42 -8.56
N ARG A 172 -7.81 1.14 -8.94
CA ARG A 172 -8.12 0.42 -10.18
C ARG A 172 -7.59 1.16 -11.40
N SER A 173 -7.96 2.44 -11.55
CA SER A 173 -7.57 3.26 -12.70
C SER A 173 -6.06 3.38 -12.83
N TYR A 174 -5.36 3.72 -11.74
CA TYR A 174 -3.92 3.93 -11.76
C TYR A 174 -3.12 2.62 -11.81
N ALA A 175 -3.68 1.49 -11.34
CA ALA A 175 -3.09 0.17 -11.54
C ALA A 175 -3.06 -0.21 -13.03
N LEU A 176 -4.16 -0.01 -13.75
CA LEU A 176 -4.24 -0.29 -15.18
C LEU A 176 -3.42 0.70 -16.01
N THR A 177 -3.54 2.00 -15.71
CA THR A 177 -2.78 3.06 -16.40
C THR A 177 -1.28 2.85 -16.24
N SER A 178 -0.80 2.49 -15.04
CA SER A 178 0.62 2.20 -14.84
C SER A 178 1.09 0.89 -15.47
N ALA A 179 0.19 -0.06 -15.74
CA ALA A 179 0.51 -1.31 -16.42
C ALA A 179 0.54 -1.19 -17.95
N PHE A 180 -0.32 -0.34 -18.52
CA PHE A 180 -0.57 -0.32 -19.97
C PHE A 180 -0.23 1.01 -20.64
N ASP A 181 -0.37 2.14 -19.94
CA ASP A 181 -0.29 3.49 -20.53
C ASP A 181 0.93 4.30 -20.05
N ASP A 182 1.86 3.68 -19.31
CA ASP A 182 3.15 4.32 -19.01
C ASP A 182 4.07 4.27 -20.23
N HIS A 183 4.07 5.34 -21.03
CA HIS A 183 4.83 5.45 -22.29
C HIS A 183 6.36 5.20 -22.18
N ARG A 184 6.93 5.14 -20.98
CA ARG A 184 8.34 4.77 -20.78
C ARG A 184 8.59 3.26 -20.95
N PHE A 185 7.53 2.45 -20.90
CA PHE A 185 7.59 1.00 -20.91
C PHE A 185 6.57 0.40 -21.89
N ASN A 186 6.84 -0.81 -22.36
CA ASN A 186 5.83 -1.56 -23.11
C ASN A 186 4.74 -2.07 -22.15
N PRO A 187 3.47 -2.13 -22.60
CA PRO A 187 2.37 -2.71 -21.82
C PRO A 187 2.76 -4.06 -21.21
N ILE A 188 2.37 -4.30 -19.97
CA ILE A 188 2.66 -5.55 -19.26
C ILE A 188 1.85 -6.69 -19.89
N PRO A 189 2.47 -7.74 -20.48
CA PRO A 189 1.73 -8.91 -20.92
C PRO A 189 1.37 -9.80 -19.72
N GLU A 190 0.32 -10.60 -19.86
CA GLU A 190 -0.14 -11.56 -18.85
C GLU A 190 0.98 -12.52 -18.38
N SER A 191 1.86 -12.93 -19.30
CA SER A 191 2.99 -13.81 -19.00
C SER A 191 4.00 -13.24 -17.99
N LEU A 192 4.01 -11.92 -17.77
CA LEU A 192 4.88 -11.30 -16.77
C LEU A 192 4.28 -11.29 -15.37
N LEU A 193 2.97 -11.52 -15.21
CA LEU A 193 2.30 -11.48 -13.90
C LEU A 193 3.07 -12.22 -12.79
N PRO A 194 3.56 -13.46 -12.99
CA PRO A 194 4.29 -14.21 -11.95
C PRO A 194 5.57 -13.54 -11.44
N SER A 195 6.13 -12.63 -12.22
CA SER A 195 7.36 -11.92 -11.89
C SER A 195 7.11 -10.52 -11.32
N LEU A 196 5.86 -10.08 -11.17
CA LEU A 196 5.55 -8.72 -10.73
C LEU A 196 5.54 -8.55 -9.22
N SER A 197 5.84 -7.32 -8.80
CA SER A 197 5.56 -6.78 -7.49
C SER A 197 4.87 -5.44 -7.65
N CYS A 198 3.76 -5.27 -6.92
CA CYS A 198 3.04 -4.01 -6.81
C CYS A 198 3.55 -3.24 -5.60
N SER A 199 3.87 -1.96 -5.79
CA SER A 199 4.13 -1.00 -4.72
C SER A 199 3.14 0.15 -4.83
N LEU A 200 2.46 0.44 -3.74
CA LEU A 200 1.50 1.54 -3.61
C LEU A 200 2.07 2.61 -2.68
N THR A 201 1.91 3.87 -3.07
CA THR A 201 2.14 5.01 -2.17
C THR A 201 0.89 5.85 -2.08
N LEU A 202 0.26 5.90 -0.89
CA LEU A 202 -0.84 6.83 -0.59
C LEU A 202 -0.26 8.08 0.07
N LEU A 203 -0.53 9.25 -0.50
CA LEU A 203 -0.07 10.51 0.06
C LEU A 203 -1.04 10.99 1.14
N CYS A 204 -0.51 11.36 2.30
CA CYS A 204 -1.28 11.81 3.45
C CYS A 204 -0.58 12.95 4.19
N SER A 205 -1.26 13.49 5.21
CA SER A 205 -0.70 14.48 6.14
C SER A 205 -0.19 15.74 5.44
N PHE A 206 -0.99 16.32 4.54
CA PHE A 206 -0.67 17.59 3.88
C PHE A 206 -0.75 18.73 4.89
N GLU A 207 0.40 19.20 5.34
CA GLU A 207 0.53 20.23 6.35
C GLU A 207 1.26 21.47 5.79
N PRO A 208 0.69 22.67 5.92
CA PRO A 208 1.42 23.90 5.61
C PRO A 208 2.67 24.02 6.46
N CYS A 209 3.80 24.33 5.83
CA CYS A 209 5.05 24.60 6.52
C CYS A 209 5.03 26.02 7.12
N THR A 210 5.61 26.18 8.31
CA THR A 210 5.76 27.49 8.98
C THR A 210 6.73 28.41 8.23
N ASN A 211 7.75 27.84 7.61
CA ASN A 211 8.68 28.52 6.70
C ASN A 211 9.03 27.58 5.53
N ALA A 212 9.73 28.09 4.51
CA ALA A 212 10.06 27.30 3.32
C ALA A 212 10.90 26.03 3.62
N MET A 213 11.57 25.98 4.78
CA MET A 213 12.55 24.95 5.17
C MET A 213 12.03 23.96 6.23
N ASP A 214 10.78 24.15 6.69
CA ASP A 214 10.09 23.35 7.71
C ASP A 214 9.55 22.05 7.12
N TRP A 215 10.49 21.18 6.76
CA TRP A 215 10.27 19.82 6.29
C TRP A 215 11.56 19.00 6.52
N ILE A 216 11.55 17.68 6.34
CA ILE A 216 12.72 16.83 6.61
C ILE A 216 13.08 16.10 5.32
N LEU A 217 14.36 16.22 4.90
CA LEU A 217 14.89 15.53 3.71
C LEU A 217 14.76 14.02 3.89
N GLY A 218 14.30 13.33 2.85
CA GLY A 218 14.10 11.87 2.85
C GLY A 218 12.88 11.37 3.63
N THR A 219 12.24 12.23 4.44
CA THR A 219 11.03 11.87 5.18
C THR A 219 9.79 12.48 4.57
N HIS A 220 9.85 13.77 4.22
CA HIS A 220 8.69 14.51 3.72
C HIS A 220 8.76 14.74 2.22
N GLY A 221 7.64 14.54 1.56
CA GLY A 221 7.39 15.09 0.24
C GLY A 221 7.06 16.57 0.37
N ILE A 222 7.29 17.32 -0.70
CA ILE A 222 7.18 18.77 -0.68
C ILE A 222 6.41 19.29 -1.89
N ARG A 223 5.40 20.11 -1.62
CA ARG A 223 4.62 20.85 -2.62
C ARG A 223 4.82 22.33 -2.41
N ILE A 224 5.19 23.04 -3.47
CA ILE A 224 5.28 24.50 -3.45
C ILE A 224 4.17 25.11 -4.29
N SER A 225 3.73 26.30 -3.92
CA SER A 225 2.89 27.16 -4.74
C SER A 225 3.25 28.62 -4.52
N PHE A 226 3.32 29.42 -5.58
CA PHE A 226 3.63 30.85 -5.49
C PHE A 226 3.07 31.61 -6.68
N ILE A 227 3.03 32.94 -6.57
CA ILE A 227 2.60 33.84 -7.63
C ILE A 227 3.81 34.66 -8.12
N HIS A 228 4.00 34.69 -9.43
CA HIS A 228 5.00 35.54 -10.07
C HIS A 228 4.41 36.18 -11.33
N ARG A 229 4.53 37.51 -11.48
CA ARG A 229 3.98 38.28 -12.62
C ARG A 229 2.51 37.97 -12.93
N GLY A 230 1.69 37.85 -11.88
CA GLY A 230 0.25 37.56 -12.00
C GLY A 230 -0.10 36.12 -12.39
N ARG A 231 0.88 35.21 -12.51
CA ARG A 231 0.66 33.79 -12.81
C ARG A 231 0.92 32.94 -11.57
N ARG A 232 0.11 31.89 -11.38
CA ARG A 232 0.31 30.88 -10.33
C ARG A 232 1.26 29.79 -10.83
N TYR A 233 2.20 29.43 -9.98
CA TYR A 233 3.19 28.39 -10.19
C TYR A 233 3.03 27.35 -9.10
N GLY A 234 3.27 26.08 -9.42
CA GLY A 234 3.27 25.00 -8.45
C GLY A 234 4.03 23.79 -8.95
N ALA A 235 4.68 23.09 -8.03
CA ALA A 235 5.40 21.87 -8.30
C ALA A 235 5.43 20.98 -7.06
N THR A 236 5.73 19.69 -7.26
CA THR A 236 5.78 18.71 -6.18
C THR A 236 6.90 17.70 -6.41
N TYR A 237 7.55 17.29 -5.31
CA TYR A 237 8.51 16.19 -5.25
C TYR A 237 8.14 15.21 -4.16
N LEU A 238 8.28 13.92 -4.48
CA LEU A 238 8.22 12.82 -3.52
C LEU A 238 9.40 12.87 -2.54
N PRO A 239 9.28 12.26 -1.35
CA PRO A 239 10.33 12.27 -0.32
C PRO A 239 11.70 11.77 -0.81
N ASP A 240 11.70 10.79 -1.73
CA ASP A 240 12.92 10.11 -2.17
C ASP A 240 13.73 10.93 -3.18
N VAL A 241 13.07 11.80 -3.97
CA VAL A 241 13.71 12.53 -5.09
C VAL A 241 14.88 13.42 -4.63
N PRO A 242 14.75 14.26 -3.58
CA PRO A 242 15.87 15.07 -3.11
C PRO A 242 17.08 14.23 -2.66
N VAL A 243 16.82 13.08 -2.03
CA VAL A 243 17.86 12.19 -1.50
C VAL A 243 18.61 11.50 -2.63
N GLU A 244 17.89 10.96 -3.61
CA GLU A 244 18.48 10.30 -4.78
C GLU A 244 19.36 11.25 -5.60
N GLN A 245 19.01 12.55 -5.65
CA GLN A 245 19.79 13.55 -6.37
C GLN A 245 20.92 14.17 -5.53
N GLY A 246 20.99 13.86 -4.23
CA GLY A 246 21.94 14.48 -3.31
C GLY A 246 21.70 15.97 -3.10
N TRP A 247 20.46 16.44 -3.24
CA TRP A 247 20.10 17.85 -3.07
C TRP A 247 19.90 18.22 -1.60
N THR A 248 20.39 19.41 -1.23
CA THR A 248 20.00 20.10 0.00
C THR A 248 18.56 20.59 -0.06
N LYS A 249 18.01 21.06 1.07
CA LYS A 249 16.65 21.62 1.12
C LYS A 249 16.53 22.84 0.21
N GLU A 250 17.54 23.69 0.22
CA GLU A 250 17.63 24.92 -0.58
C GLU A 250 17.62 24.59 -2.07
N GLU A 251 18.49 23.68 -2.49
CA GLU A 251 18.57 23.21 -3.90
C GLU A 251 17.26 22.55 -4.33
N THR A 252 16.62 21.81 -3.44
CA THR A 252 15.32 21.17 -3.70
C THR A 252 14.24 22.22 -3.99
N LEU A 253 14.15 23.27 -3.18
CA LEU A 253 13.18 24.35 -3.39
C LEU A 253 13.44 25.11 -4.69
N GLU A 254 14.70 25.42 -4.99
CA GLU A 254 15.05 26.08 -6.24
C GLU A 254 14.72 25.21 -7.45
N SER A 255 15.05 23.91 -7.37
CA SER A 255 14.69 22.92 -8.39
C SER A 255 13.18 22.81 -8.59
N LEU A 256 12.39 22.83 -7.51
CA LEU A 256 10.93 22.87 -7.58
C LEU A 256 10.41 24.13 -8.26
N MET A 257 10.97 25.31 -7.95
CA MET A 257 10.58 26.55 -8.62
C MET A 257 10.85 26.45 -10.13
N ARG A 258 12.02 25.95 -10.52
CA ARG A 258 12.36 25.71 -11.93
C ARG A 258 11.42 24.69 -12.58
N LYS A 259 11.11 23.59 -11.89
CA LYS A 259 10.15 22.57 -12.32
C LYS A 259 8.73 23.14 -12.50
N ALA A 260 8.34 24.11 -11.68
CA ALA A 260 7.07 24.84 -11.83
C ALA A 260 7.05 25.76 -13.07
N GLY A 261 8.20 25.96 -13.73
CA GLY A 261 8.35 26.84 -14.89
C GLY A 261 8.86 28.24 -14.54
N TRP A 262 9.41 28.45 -13.35
CA TRP A 262 10.03 29.73 -12.98
C TRP A 262 11.48 29.81 -13.47
N GLY A 263 11.76 30.81 -14.30
CA GLY A 263 13.04 30.99 -14.99
C GLY A 263 14.08 31.84 -14.24
N GLY A 264 13.86 32.16 -12.96
CA GLY A 264 14.77 33.04 -12.20
C GLY A 264 14.48 34.54 -12.33
N SER A 265 15.20 35.34 -11.53
CA SER A 265 15.12 36.81 -11.50
C SER A 265 15.70 37.47 -12.76
N THR A 266 16.70 36.82 -13.36
CA THR A 266 17.28 37.21 -14.64
C THR A 266 16.79 36.21 -15.68
N GLY A 267 16.11 36.67 -16.73
CA GLY A 267 15.47 35.83 -17.75
C GLY A 267 16.45 35.05 -18.64
N ALA A 268 17.39 34.32 -18.06
CA ALA A 268 18.31 33.44 -18.75
C ALA A 268 17.70 32.04 -18.81
N PRO A 269 17.36 31.52 -20.01
CA PRO A 269 16.97 30.13 -20.16
C PRO A 269 18.21 29.26 -19.93
N SER A 270 18.34 28.71 -18.72
CA SER A 270 19.32 27.65 -18.47
C SER A 270 18.69 26.32 -18.88
N SER A 271 18.75 26.06 -20.19
CA SER A 271 18.53 24.73 -20.75
C SER A 271 19.50 23.75 -20.09
N VAL A 272 18.99 22.62 -19.62
CA VAL A 272 19.74 21.50 -19.04
C VAL A 272 20.76 20.88 -20.04
N ALA A 273 20.86 21.40 -21.26
CA ALA A 273 21.87 21.07 -22.25
C ALA A 273 22.97 22.14 -22.32
N ARG A 274 24.03 21.97 -21.51
CA ARG A 274 25.46 22.31 -21.76
C ARG A 274 26.18 22.55 -20.43
N ARG A 275 26.59 21.47 -19.77
CA ARG A 275 27.72 21.52 -18.84
C ARG A 275 28.85 20.67 -19.40
N LEU A 276 29.45 21.14 -20.49
CA LEU A 276 30.81 20.79 -20.86
C LEU A 276 31.47 22.06 -21.41
N LEU A 277 32.60 22.42 -20.79
CA LEU A 277 33.56 23.46 -21.17
C LEU A 277 33.18 24.92 -20.87
N ARG A 278 33.53 25.39 -19.66
CA ARG A 278 34.45 26.53 -19.49
C ARG A 278 34.81 26.75 -18.03
N ALA A 279 36.07 26.49 -17.71
CA ALA A 279 36.75 27.04 -16.56
C ALA A 279 36.91 28.56 -16.74
N GLY A 280 36.75 29.31 -15.65
CA GLY A 280 37.14 30.72 -15.54
C GLY A 280 36.03 31.73 -15.85
N GLY A 281 35.49 32.36 -14.81
CA GLY A 281 34.69 33.57 -14.96
C GLY A 281 33.66 33.82 -13.86
N SER A 282 34.06 34.63 -12.88
CA SER A 282 33.22 35.54 -12.07
C SER A 282 31.97 34.95 -11.40
N ARG A 283 32.12 34.62 -10.11
CA ARG A 283 30.99 34.52 -9.17
C ARG A 283 30.21 35.84 -9.19
N PRO A 284 28.91 35.88 -9.53
CA PRO A 284 28.12 37.07 -9.30
C PRO A 284 27.93 37.23 -7.78
N SER A 285 28.06 38.48 -7.37
CA SER A 285 28.00 38.98 -6.01
C SER A 285 26.76 38.52 -5.23
N LEU A 286 26.98 38.33 -3.94
CA LEU A 286 26.08 37.85 -2.89
C LEU A 286 24.86 38.77 -2.74
N SER A 287 23.75 38.45 -3.42
CA SER A 287 22.43 38.83 -2.91
C SER A 287 22.03 37.76 -1.89
N SER A 288 21.90 38.16 -0.62
CA SER A 288 21.53 37.29 0.51
C SER A 288 20.06 36.85 0.49
N SER A 289 19.25 37.30 -0.47
CA SER A 289 17.84 36.93 -0.57
C SER A 289 17.68 35.57 -1.24
N LYS A 290 16.99 34.65 -0.59
CA LYS A 290 16.68 33.33 -1.15
C LYS A 290 15.74 33.47 -2.36
N PRO A 291 15.81 32.57 -3.37
CA PRO A 291 14.99 32.69 -4.59
C PRO A 291 13.48 32.82 -4.34
N TRP A 292 12.96 32.09 -3.34
CA TRP A 292 11.55 32.11 -2.95
C TRP A 292 11.12 33.38 -2.20
N GLU A 293 12.05 34.23 -1.77
CA GLU A 293 11.74 35.54 -1.17
C GLU A 293 11.44 36.60 -2.26
N GLN A 294 11.76 36.31 -3.53
CA GLN A 294 11.54 37.21 -4.66
C GLN A 294 10.16 37.04 -5.32
N VAL A 295 9.36 36.08 -4.83
CA VAL A 295 8.03 35.77 -5.37
C VAL A 295 6.97 36.01 -4.30
N SER A 296 5.76 36.38 -4.74
CA SER A 296 4.65 36.64 -3.84
C SER A 296 3.92 35.36 -3.46
N ASP A 297 3.39 35.30 -2.23
CA ASP A 297 2.57 34.19 -1.72
C ASP A 297 3.26 32.83 -1.84
N PHE A 298 4.56 32.77 -1.52
CA PHE A 298 5.30 31.51 -1.51
C PHE A 298 4.83 30.63 -0.35
N ARG A 299 4.20 29.50 -0.70
CA ARG A 299 3.73 28.50 0.26
C ARG A 299 4.42 27.18 0.02
N THR A 300 4.79 26.55 1.12
CA THR A 300 5.29 25.19 1.14
C THR A 300 4.32 24.33 1.94
N VAL A 301 4.02 23.15 1.42
CA VAL A 301 3.24 22.12 2.09
C VAL A 301 4.09 20.86 2.14
N LYS A 302 4.31 20.33 3.35
CA LYS A 302 4.93 19.02 3.56
C LYS A 302 3.86 17.95 3.59
N TYR A 303 4.19 16.74 3.14
CA TYR A 303 3.31 15.57 3.22
C TYR A 303 4.14 14.30 3.38
N GLN A 304 3.47 13.20 3.74
CA GLN A 304 4.08 11.88 3.91
C GLN A 304 3.47 10.89 2.92
N GLY A 305 4.24 9.88 2.54
CA GLY A 305 3.77 8.78 1.72
C GLY A 305 3.67 7.51 2.55
N LEU A 306 2.47 6.95 2.69
CA LEU A 306 2.25 5.63 3.29
C LEU A 306 2.47 4.59 2.20
N LYS A 307 3.56 3.84 2.33
CA LYS A 307 3.98 2.83 1.36
C LYS A 307 3.47 1.45 1.77
N ALA A 308 2.98 0.69 0.81
CA ALA A 308 2.72 -0.74 0.94
C ALA A 308 3.23 -1.44 -0.32
N SER A 309 3.66 -2.70 -0.21
CA SER A 309 4.02 -3.50 -1.38
C SER A 309 3.63 -4.95 -1.19
N ALA A 310 3.32 -5.62 -2.29
CA ALA A 310 3.13 -7.06 -2.35
C ALA A 310 3.72 -7.62 -3.64
N SER A 311 4.18 -8.86 -3.59
CA SER A 311 4.58 -9.65 -4.75
C SER A 311 3.39 -10.42 -5.31
N TYR A 312 3.50 -10.85 -6.56
CA TYR A 312 2.51 -11.75 -7.16
C TYR A 312 2.37 -13.06 -6.38
N ALA A 313 3.47 -13.60 -5.85
CA ALA A 313 3.47 -14.83 -5.07
C ALA A 313 2.62 -14.69 -3.80
N GLU A 314 2.77 -13.59 -3.05
CA GLU A 314 1.95 -13.31 -1.86
C GLU A 314 0.46 -13.14 -2.21
N TRP A 315 0.17 -12.45 -3.32
CA TRP A 315 -1.21 -12.33 -3.82
C TRP A 315 -1.79 -13.69 -4.22
N GLN A 316 -1.01 -14.53 -4.90
CA GLN A 316 -1.45 -15.84 -5.35
C GLN A 316 -1.66 -16.83 -4.19
N GLU A 317 -0.80 -16.80 -3.18
CA GLU A 317 -0.96 -17.54 -1.92
C GLU A 317 -2.28 -17.16 -1.25
N TRP A 318 -2.52 -15.86 -1.05
CA TRP A 318 -3.77 -15.36 -0.50
C TRP A 318 -4.98 -15.77 -1.35
N ARG A 319 -4.92 -15.62 -2.68
CA ARG A 319 -6.02 -15.98 -3.57
C ARG A 319 -6.34 -17.47 -3.51
N ASN A 320 -5.33 -18.34 -3.44
CA ASN A 320 -5.51 -19.77 -3.27
C ASN A 320 -6.15 -20.12 -1.92
N TRP A 321 -5.74 -19.44 -0.84
CA TRP A 321 -6.38 -19.57 0.46
C TRP A 321 -7.85 -19.16 0.40
N VAL A 322 -8.18 -18.02 -0.20
CA VAL A 322 -9.59 -17.60 -0.37
C VAL A 322 -10.37 -18.67 -1.13
N LEU A 323 -9.84 -19.19 -2.24
CA LEU A 323 -10.49 -20.25 -3.04
C LEU A 323 -10.65 -21.59 -2.32
N SER A 324 -9.91 -21.83 -1.22
CA SER A 324 -10.06 -23.01 -0.37
C SER A 324 -11.21 -22.90 0.63
N LEU A 325 -11.73 -21.68 0.86
CA LEU A 325 -12.94 -21.47 1.66
C LEU A 325 -14.16 -21.97 0.88
N ASP A 326 -15.14 -22.53 1.60
CA ASP A 326 -16.35 -23.09 1.00
C ASP A 326 -17.12 -22.08 0.13
N ASP A 327 -17.06 -20.79 0.47
CA ASP A 327 -17.70 -19.65 -0.23
C ASP A 327 -16.69 -18.76 -1.00
N GLY A 328 -15.44 -19.20 -1.12
CA GLY A 328 -14.34 -18.40 -1.66
C GLY A 328 -14.50 -17.98 -3.12
N ARG A 329 -15.12 -18.84 -3.93
CA ARG A 329 -15.38 -18.56 -5.35
C ARG A 329 -16.45 -17.49 -5.53
N GLU A 330 -17.54 -17.57 -4.77
CA GLU A 330 -18.61 -16.56 -4.80
C GLU A 330 -18.03 -15.19 -4.40
N LYS A 331 -17.20 -15.14 -3.35
CA LYS A 331 -16.58 -13.89 -2.88
C LYS A 331 -15.63 -13.24 -3.88
N LEU A 332 -14.91 -14.01 -4.71
CA LEU A 332 -13.95 -13.47 -5.68
C LEU A 332 -14.52 -13.28 -7.08
N LEU A 333 -15.48 -14.09 -7.50
CA LEU A 333 -15.92 -14.19 -8.91
C LEU A 333 -17.39 -13.84 -9.12
N GLU A 334 -18.21 -13.69 -8.09
CA GLU A 334 -19.59 -13.18 -8.19
C GLU A 334 -19.65 -11.72 -7.72
N ASN A 335 -19.46 -10.80 -8.65
CA ASN A 335 -20.08 -9.47 -8.68
C ASN A 335 -20.27 -9.03 -10.14
#